data_AF-X1ME61-F1
#
_entry.id   AF-X1ME61-F1
#
_cell.length_a   1.000
_cell.length_b   1.000
_cell.length_c   1.000
_cell.angle_alpha   90.00
_cell.angle_beta   90.00
_cell.angle_gamma   90.00
#
_symmetry.space_group_name_H-M   'P 1'
#
loop_
_entity.id
_entity.type
_entity.pdbx_description
1 polymer ?
#
loop_
_entity_poly.entity_id
_entity_poly.type
_entity_poly.pdbx_seq_one_letter_code
_entity_poly.pdbx_strand_id
1 'polypeptide(L)'
;MGDLSGDCRVDLNDLLVFTAQWLDDTGCSGLGCADMDGDNNVDAVDFALLAANWFKQGHPLVINEFMASNTSTPTDPCGDFPDWIEIYNVSSLQVNLKDWHLTDNLNNLTKWEFPALQIDPGQFLLVFASDKDLRDPTGPLHTNFKLSAGGEYLALVRPDEAIVHEYAPEYPQQLTDVSYGLAFGLDTPVFFINPTPGAENGL
;
A
#
# COMPACT_ATOMS: atom_id res chain seq x y z
N MET A 1 4.47 12.87 -3.22
CA MET A 1 5.13 14.18 -3.07
C MET A 1 4.74 15.17 -4.18
N GLY A 2 3.64 14.95 -4.91
CA GLY A 2 3.10 15.96 -5.85
C GLY A 2 1.58 15.85 -6.03
N ASP A 3 0.96 14.94 -5.29
CA ASP A 3 -0.49 14.78 -5.24
C ASP A 3 -0.99 15.71 -4.13
N LEU A 4 -1.35 16.92 -4.53
CA LEU A 4 -1.83 18.00 -3.67
C LEU A 4 -3.34 17.91 -3.48
N SER A 5 -4.05 17.29 -4.41
CA SER A 5 -5.50 17.09 -4.37
C SER A 5 -5.91 15.85 -3.56
N GLY A 6 -4.96 14.94 -3.31
CA GLY A 6 -5.15 13.66 -2.66
C GLY A 6 -5.77 12.59 -3.57
N ASP A 7 -5.96 12.87 -4.86
CA ASP A 7 -6.66 11.95 -5.77
C ASP A 7 -5.77 10.81 -6.32
N CYS A 8 -4.57 10.66 -5.76
CA CYS A 8 -3.59 9.64 -6.07
C CYS A 8 -2.97 9.79 -7.46
N ARG A 9 -3.14 10.96 -8.07
CA ARG A 9 -2.53 11.35 -9.34
C ARG A 9 -1.81 12.67 -9.13
N VAL A 10 -0.82 12.90 -9.97
CA VAL A 10 -0.29 14.24 -10.16
C VAL A 10 -0.77 14.72 -11.51
N ASP A 11 -1.83 15.51 -11.50
CA ASP A 11 -2.48 16.04 -12.67
C ASP A 11 -2.92 17.51 -12.50
N LEU A 12 -3.87 17.93 -13.32
CA LEU A 12 -4.32 19.32 -13.33
C LEU A 12 -5.01 19.72 -12.01
N ASN A 13 -5.59 18.78 -11.28
CA ASN A 13 -6.19 19.04 -9.97
C ASN A 13 -5.12 19.50 -8.97
N ASP A 14 -3.93 18.91 -9.03
CA ASP A 14 -2.80 19.30 -8.17
C ASP A 14 -2.24 20.65 -8.59
N LEU A 15 -2.17 20.91 -9.91
CA LEU A 15 -1.80 22.23 -10.40
C LEU A 15 -2.78 23.32 -9.94
N LEU A 16 -4.08 23.02 -9.86
CA LEU A 16 -5.06 23.95 -9.33
C LEU A 16 -4.80 24.27 -7.85
N VAL A 17 -4.56 23.26 -7.02
CA VAL A 17 -4.19 23.46 -5.60
C VAL A 17 -2.91 24.28 -5.49
N PHE A 18 -1.90 23.93 -6.28
CA PHE A 18 -0.63 24.62 -6.34
C PHE A 18 -0.78 26.11 -6.67
N THR A 19 -1.51 26.44 -7.74
CA THR A 19 -1.70 27.84 -8.17
C THR A 19 -2.50 28.68 -7.17
N ALA A 20 -3.36 28.05 -6.36
CA ALA A 20 -4.10 28.75 -5.30
C ALA A 20 -3.19 29.19 -4.14
N GLN A 21 -2.02 28.56 -3.99
CA GLN A 21 -1.05 28.83 -2.93
C GLN A 21 0.23 29.50 -3.47
N TRP A 22 0.25 29.89 -4.75
CA TRP A 22 1.43 30.52 -5.37
C TRP A 22 1.85 31.79 -4.61
N LEU A 23 3.11 31.82 -4.14
CA LEU A 23 3.68 32.87 -3.29
C LEU A 23 3.10 32.95 -1.86
N ASP A 24 2.56 31.86 -1.33
CA ASP A 24 2.23 31.78 0.10
C ASP A 24 3.53 31.76 0.92
N ASP A 25 3.66 32.71 1.87
CA ASP A 25 4.82 32.89 2.76
C ASP A 25 4.53 32.44 4.21
N THR A 26 3.35 31.85 4.43
CA THR A 26 2.87 31.55 5.78
C THR A 26 3.25 30.17 6.30
N GLY A 27 4.02 29.40 5.52
CA GLY A 27 4.45 28.04 5.85
C GLY A 27 3.25 27.08 5.89
N CYS A 28 3.06 26.32 4.83
CA CYS A 28 2.07 25.24 4.82
C CYS A 28 2.76 23.91 5.15
N SER A 29 2.04 22.99 5.78
CA SER A 29 2.55 21.63 6.02
C SER A 29 1.40 20.62 5.97
N GLY A 30 1.66 19.46 5.39
CA GLY A 30 0.69 18.38 5.24
C GLY A 30 0.09 18.25 3.84
N LEU A 31 -0.98 17.46 3.72
CA LEU A 31 -1.60 17.19 2.42
C LEU A 31 -2.27 18.44 1.84
N GLY A 32 -2.04 18.68 0.55
CA GLY A 32 -2.57 19.84 -0.16
C GLY A 32 -1.79 21.12 0.09
N CYS A 33 -0.63 21.02 0.74
CA CYS A 33 0.36 22.09 0.79
C CYS A 33 1.26 22.03 -0.45
N ALA A 34 1.37 23.17 -1.13
CA ALA A 34 2.17 23.34 -2.33
C ALA A 34 3.66 23.62 -2.05
N ASP A 35 4.05 23.90 -0.80
CA ASP A 35 5.45 23.97 -0.37
C ASP A 35 5.97 22.53 -0.17
N MET A 36 6.69 22.04 -1.17
CA MET A 36 7.12 20.65 -1.26
C MET A 36 8.61 20.47 -0.95
N ASP A 37 9.40 21.55 -0.91
CA ASP A 37 10.80 21.53 -0.49
C ASP A 37 11.01 21.94 0.99
N GLY A 38 9.97 22.46 1.64
CA GLY A 38 9.91 22.76 3.06
C GLY A 38 10.58 24.09 3.43
N ASP A 39 10.78 25.00 2.49
CA ASP A 39 11.42 26.29 2.73
C ASP A 39 10.46 27.39 3.25
N ASN A 40 9.17 27.05 3.40
CA ASN A 40 8.05 27.92 3.80
C ASN A 40 7.64 28.95 2.75
N ASN A 41 8.02 28.76 1.49
CA ASN A 41 7.51 29.53 0.36
C ASN A 41 6.95 28.57 -0.69
N VAL A 42 5.89 28.98 -1.38
CA VAL A 42 5.43 28.26 -2.59
C VAL A 42 5.94 29.00 -3.83
N ASP A 43 6.93 28.44 -4.51
CA ASP A 43 7.59 29.10 -5.61
C ASP A 43 7.91 28.20 -6.84
N ALA A 44 8.82 28.66 -7.70
CA ALA A 44 9.18 27.95 -8.91
C ALA A 44 9.91 26.61 -8.65
N VAL A 45 10.56 26.46 -7.50
CA VAL A 45 11.20 25.21 -7.07
C VAL A 45 10.13 24.17 -6.76
N ASP A 46 9.07 24.55 -6.04
CA ASP A 46 7.93 23.66 -5.80
C ASP A 46 7.21 23.28 -7.09
N PHE A 47 7.06 24.23 -8.01
CA PHE A 47 6.51 23.93 -9.34
C PHE A 47 7.37 22.91 -10.08
N ALA A 48 8.69 23.02 -9.98
CA ALA A 48 9.60 22.06 -10.59
C ALA A 48 9.46 20.67 -9.94
N LEU A 49 9.26 20.59 -8.62
CA LEU A 49 8.98 19.34 -7.93
C LEU A 49 7.61 18.76 -8.33
N LEU A 50 6.57 19.59 -8.49
CA LEU A 50 5.25 19.17 -8.96
C LEU A 50 5.35 18.61 -10.38
N ALA A 51 6.01 19.34 -11.27
CA ALA A 51 6.24 18.95 -12.66
C ALA A 51 7.11 17.69 -12.79
N ALA A 52 8.12 17.53 -11.92
CA ALA A 52 8.95 16.32 -11.87
C ALA A 52 8.15 15.08 -11.46
N ASN A 53 7.04 15.27 -10.74
CA ASN A 53 6.11 14.21 -10.40
C ASN A 53 4.88 14.18 -11.33
N TRP A 54 4.84 14.94 -12.43
CA TRP A 54 3.66 15.02 -13.30
C TRP A 54 3.31 13.64 -13.90
N PHE A 55 2.02 13.28 -13.86
CA PHE A 55 1.50 11.94 -14.16
C PHE A 55 2.01 10.82 -13.25
N LYS A 56 2.77 11.11 -12.19
CA LYS A 56 3.10 10.10 -11.19
C LYS A 56 1.80 9.69 -10.50
N GLN A 57 1.44 8.42 -10.64
CA GLN A 57 0.36 7.85 -9.84
C GLN A 57 0.99 7.37 -8.54
N GLY A 58 0.64 8.03 -7.44
CA GLY A 58 0.83 7.43 -6.13
C GLY A 58 -0.22 6.33 -6.03
N HIS A 59 0.21 5.09 -5.81
CA HIS A 59 -0.74 4.03 -5.49
C HIS A 59 -1.09 4.18 -4.02
N PRO A 60 -2.35 4.52 -3.66
CA PRO A 60 -2.64 4.90 -2.28
C PRO A 60 -2.41 3.76 -1.31
N LEU A 61 -2.55 2.54 -1.80
CA LEU A 61 -2.32 1.32 -1.06
C LEU A 61 -1.17 0.55 -1.71
N VAL A 62 -0.32 -0.03 -0.87
CA VAL A 62 0.74 -0.94 -1.29
C VAL A 62 0.63 -2.23 -0.51
N ILE A 63 1.13 -3.33 -1.10
CA ILE A 63 1.43 -4.52 -0.32
C ILE A 63 2.77 -4.23 0.36
N ASN A 64 2.72 -3.96 1.66
CA ASN A 64 3.86 -3.47 2.44
C ASN A 64 4.78 -4.59 2.87
N GLU A 65 4.19 -5.68 3.38
CA GLU A 65 4.90 -6.81 3.93
C GLU A 65 4.02 -8.06 3.77
N PHE A 66 4.62 -9.23 3.58
CA PHE A 66 3.90 -10.49 3.63
C PHE A 66 4.83 -11.62 4.10
N MET A 67 4.23 -12.70 4.57
CA MET A 67 4.94 -13.94 4.92
C MET A 67 4.20 -15.14 4.36
N ALA A 68 4.87 -15.92 3.51
CA ALA A 68 4.31 -17.11 2.86
C ALA A 68 4.70 -18.44 3.55
N SER A 69 5.26 -18.35 4.77
CA SER A 69 5.64 -19.49 5.59
C SER A 69 5.73 -19.06 7.05
N ASN A 70 4.59 -19.06 7.74
CA ASN A 70 4.47 -18.59 9.12
C ASN A 70 4.35 -19.76 10.10
N THR A 71 5.19 -19.80 11.13
CA THR A 71 5.06 -20.76 12.24
C THR A 71 5.14 -20.12 13.62
N SER A 72 5.28 -18.79 13.69
CA SER A 72 5.59 -18.07 14.92
C SER A 72 4.72 -16.84 15.21
N THR A 73 4.41 -16.00 14.23
CA THR A 73 3.62 -14.77 14.43
C THR A 73 3.25 -14.10 13.10
N PRO A 74 2.05 -13.49 12.99
CA PRO A 74 0.96 -13.49 13.96
C PRO A 74 0.13 -14.79 13.86
N THR A 75 -0.63 -15.10 14.92
CA THR A 75 -1.65 -16.14 14.88
C THR A 75 -3.00 -15.59 14.46
N ASP A 76 -3.84 -16.43 13.87
CA ASP A 76 -5.27 -16.11 13.75
C ASP A 76 -6.03 -16.35 15.08
N PRO A 77 -7.34 -16.02 15.19
CA PRO A 77 -8.11 -16.24 16.42
C PRO A 77 -8.25 -17.70 16.85
N CYS A 78 -7.99 -18.66 15.95
CA CYS A 78 -8.00 -20.09 16.25
C CYS A 78 -6.64 -20.57 16.79
N GLY A 79 -5.61 -19.72 16.77
CA GLY A 79 -4.24 -20.08 17.16
C GLY A 79 -3.44 -20.75 16.05
N ASP A 80 -3.94 -20.73 14.81
CA ASP A 80 -3.17 -21.18 13.65
C ASP A 80 -2.14 -20.10 13.27
N PHE A 81 -1.12 -20.47 12.50
CA PHE A 81 -0.15 -19.55 11.88
C PHE A 81 -0.33 -19.50 10.35
N PRO A 82 -1.38 -18.83 9.83
CA PRO A 82 -1.51 -18.70 8.39
C PRO A 82 -0.45 -17.77 7.82
N ASP A 83 -0.21 -17.91 6.52
CA ASP A 83 0.42 -16.87 5.73
C ASP A 83 -0.38 -15.57 5.85
N TRP A 84 0.29 -14.44 5.68
CA TRP A 84 -0.35 -13.15 5.83
C TRP A 84 0.20 -12.14 4.85
N ILE A 85 -0.64 -11.16 4.52
CA ILE A 85 -0.40 -10.06 3.61
C ILE A 85 -0.78 -8.79 4.37
N GLU A 86 0.09 -7.80 4.34
CA GLU A 86 -0.16 -6.49 4.91
C GLU A 86 -0.32 -5.44 3.82
N ILE A 87 -1.41 -4.69 3.92
CA ILE A 87 -1.70 -3.54 3.06
C ILE A 87 -1.45 -2.27 3.86
N TYR A 88 -0.65 -1.36 3.30
CA TYR A 88 -0.36 -0.07 3.92
C TYR A 88 -0.94 1.07 3.09
N ASN A 89 -1.63 1.99 3.74
CA ASN A 89 -2.06 3.23 3.12
C ASN A 89 -0.94 4.28 3.18
N VAL A 90 -0.17 4.37 2.09
CA VAL A 90 0.90 5.36 1.90
C VAL A 90 0.36 6.75 1.55
N SER A 91 -0.93 6.84 1.23
CA SER A 91 -1.56 8.12 0.94
C SER A 91 -1.96 8.85 2.21
N SER A 92 -2.33 10.10 2.00
CA SER A 92 -2.83 11.04 2.97
C SER A 92 -4.37 11.09 3.02
N LEU A 93 -5.05 10.28 2.20
CA LEU A 93 -6.50 10.13 2.20
C LEU A 93 -6.92 8.77 2.74
N GLN A 94 -8.11 8.73 3.33
CA GLN A 94 -8.77 7.47 3.67
C GLN A 94 -9.18 6.74 2.38
N VAL A 95 -8.90 5.44 2.31
CA VAL A 95 -9.26 4.59 1.16
C VAL A 95 -10.34 3.60 1.55
N ASN A 96 -11.38 3.50 0.73
CA ASN A 96 -12.40 2.44 0.85
C ASN A 96 -12.04 1.26 -0.06
N LEU A 97 -11.93 0.07 0.52
CA LEU A 97 -11.56 -1.17 -0.16
C LEU A 97 -12.73 -1.91 -0.81
N LYS A 98 -13.96 -1.37 -0.77
CA LYS A 98 -15.09 -1.98 -1.47
C LYS A 98 -14.76 -2.22 -2.95
N ASP A 99 -15.01 -3.44 -3.43
CA ASP A 99 -14.75 -3.90 -4.80
C ASP A 99 -13.23 -3.94 -5.18
N TRP A 100 -12.31 -3.76 -4.23
CA TRP A 100 -10.87 -4.02 -4.46
C TRP A 100 -10.57 -5.51 -4.37
N HIS A 101 -9.44 -5.94 -4.92
CA HIS A 101 -9.07 -7.35 -4.95
C HIS A 101 -7.63 -7.64 -4.55
N LEU A 102 -7.41 -8.81 -3.95
CA LEU A 102 -6.11 -9.48 -3.91
C LEU A 102 -6.11 -10.67 -4.87
N THR A 103 -4.95 -10.93 -5.46
CA THR A 103 -4.74 -12.11 -6.29
C THR A 103 -3.31 -12.62 -6.19
N ASP A 104 -3.17 -13.94 -6.28
CA ASP A 104 -1.91 -14.65 -6.50
C ASP A 104 -1.77 -15.17 -7.95
N ASN A 105 -2.71 -14.77 -8.83
CA ASN A 105 -2.85 -15.32 -10.17
C ASN A 105 -3.04 -14.22 -11.21
N LEU A 106 -2.02 -14.02 -12.04
CA LEU A 106 -2.02 -13.02 -13.12
C LEU A 106 -3.15 -13.22 -14.15
N ASN A 107 -3.70 -14.44 -14.27
CA ASN A 107 -4.83 -14.75 -15.17
C ASN A 107 -6.20 -14.54 -14.51
N ASN A 108 -6.25 -14.12 -13.24
CA ASN A 108 -7.48 -13.82 -12.51
C ASN A 108 -7.23 -12.67 -11.53
N LEU A 109 -7.32 -11.43 -12.02
CA LEU A 109 -7.05 -10.23 -11.22
C LEU A 109 -8.11 -9.98 -10.12
N THR A 110 -9.28 -10.59 -10.22
CA THR A 110 -10.40 -10.43 -9.28
C THR A 110 -10.59 -11.67 -8.40
N LYS A 111 -9.51 -12.38 -8.05
CA LYS A 111 -9.57 -13.69 -7.37
C LYS A 111 -10.22 -13.63 -5.98
N TRP A 112 -9.84 -12.65 -5.16
CA TRP A 112 -10.42 -12.42 -3.85
C TRP A 112 -10.80 -10.96 -3.71
N GLU A 113 -12.06 -10.68 -3.39
CA GLU A 113 -12.60 -9.32 -3.24
C GLU A 113 -12.66 -8.94 -1.76
N PHE A 114 -12.17 -7.75 -1.41
CA PHE A 114 -12.26 -7.19 -0.06
C PHE A 114 -13.71 -6.89 0.33
N PRO A 115 -14.07 -7.01 1.62
CA PRO A 115 -15.31 -6.42 2.10
C PRO A 115 -15.22 -4.89 2.12
N ALA A 116 -16.37 -4.23 2.23
CA ALA A 116 -16.42 -2.78 2.39
C ALA A 116 -15.81 -2.37 3.74
N LEU A 117 -14.57 -1.91 3.72
CA LEU A 117 -13.85 -1.38 4.89
C LEU A 117 -12.95 -0.21 4.47
N GLN A 118 -12.55 0.59 5.44
CA GLN A 118 -11.73 1.78 5.23
C GLN A 118 -10.35 1.61 5.88
N ILE A 119 -9.31 2.10 5.21
CA ILE A 119 -7.96 2.23 5.77
C ILE A 119 -7.63 3.73 5.84
N ASP A 120 -7.41 4.26 7.04
CA ASP A 120 -7.01 5.66 7.21
C ASP A 120 -5.55 5.89 6.76
N PRO A 121 -5.14 7.15 6.52
CA PRO A 121 -3.75 7.48 6.20
C PRO A 121 -2.77 6.90 7.23
N GLY A 122 -1.71 6.25 6.76
CA GLY A 122 -0.69 5.68 7.64
C GLY A 122 -1.12 4.43 8.40
N GLN A 123 -2.29 3.84 8.10
CA GLN A 123 -2.73 2.59 8.71
C GLN A 123 -2.35 1.36 7.89
N PHE A 124 -2.21 0.25 8.61
CA PHE A 124 -1.93 -1.08 8.10
C PHE A 124 -3.17 -1.97 8.24
N LEU A 125 -3.45 -2.78 7.23
CA LEU A 125 -4.46 -3.83 7.25
C LEU A 125 -3.79 -5.18 7.05
N LEU A 126 -3.97 -6.07 8.03
CA LEU A 126 -3.52 -7.46 7.93
C LEU A 126 -4.63 -8.35 7.34
N VAL A 127 -4.26 -9.16 6.35
CA VAL A 127 -5.12 -10.16 5.72
C VAL A 127 -4.42 -11.52 5.74
N PHE A 128 -5.06 -12.55 6.30
CA PHE A 128 -4.51 -13.90 6.32
C PHE A 128 -4.72 -14.62 4.99
N ALA A 129 -3.65 -15.07 4.34
CA ALA A 129 -3.72 -15.91 3.15
C ALA A 129 -3.86 -17.38 3.55
N SER A 130 -5.08 -17.79 3.89
CA SER A 130 -5.33 -19.07 4.59
C SER A 130 -6.28 -20.04 3.90
N ASP A 131 -6.90 -19.63 2.79
CA ASP A 131 -7.98 -20.36 2.11
C ASP A 131 -9.28 -20.55 2.94
N LYS A 132 -9.46 -19.77 4.02
CA LYS A 132 -10.68 -19.80 4.85
C LYS A 132 -11.82 -18.91 4.31
N ASP A 133 -11.51 -17.98 3.40
CA ASP A 133 -12.46 -17.05 2.76
C ASP A 133 -13.37 -16.28 3.74
N LEU A 134 -12.80 -15.72 4.81
CA LEU A 134 -13.51 -14.93 5.81
C LEU A 134 -13.42 -13.45 5.47
N ARG A 135 -14.57 -12.80 5.25
CA ARG A 135 -14.65 -11.41 4.79
C ARG A 135 -15.50 -10.51 5.69
N ASP A 136 -15.67 -10.87 6.95
CA ASP A 136 -16.36 -10.00 7.90
C ASP A 136 -15.41 -8.85 8.30
N PRO A 137 -15.73 -7.58 7.99
CA PRO A 137 -14.86 -6.45 8.33
C PRO A 137 -14.75 -6.22 9.85
N THR A 138 -15.58 -6.87 10.67
CA THR A 138 -15.49 -6.81 12.13
C THR A 138 -14.53 -7.84 12.73
N GLY A 139 -13.99 -8.75 11.91
CA GLY A 139 -13.03 -9.77 12.32
C GLY A 139 -11.81 -9.82 11.39
N PRO A 140 -10.88 -10.77 11.64
CA PRO A 140 -9.75 -10.96 10.75
C PRO A 140 -10.19 -11.42 9.37
N LEU A 141 -9.57 -10.84 8.35
CA LEU A 141 -9.83 -11.20 6.97
C LEU A 141 -8.99 -12.40 6.58
N HIS A 142 -9.58 -13.31 5.82
CA HIS A 142 -8.91 -14.47 5.29
C HIS A 142 -9.20 -14.58 3.79
N THR A 143 -8.17 -14.69 2.95
CA THR A 143 -8.35 -14.90 1.51
C THR A 143 -8.88 -16.31 1.21
N ASN A 144 -9.33 -16.52 -0.03
CA ASN A 144 -9.67 -17.82 -0.60
C ASN A 144 -8.46 -18.50 -1.28
N PHE A 145 -7.25 -18.15 -0.83
CA PHE A 145 -6.01 -18.74 -1.30
C PHE A 145 -4.96 -18.74 -0.19
N LYS A 146 -3.81 -19.38 -0.44
CA LYS A 146 -2.63 -19.35 0.41
C LYS A 146 -1.45 -18.87 -0.42
N LEU A 147 -0.38 -18.46 0.25
CA LEU A 147 0.84 -18.07 -0.44
C LEU A 147 1.78 -19.28 -0.60
N SER A 148 2.46 -19.36 -1.73
CA SER A 148 3.49 -20.36 -1.99
C SER A 148 4.83 -19.89 -1.43
N ALA A 149 5.41 -20.66 -0.51
CA ALA A 149 6.79 -20.42 -0.06
C ALA A 149 7.83 -20.59 -1.19
N GLY A 150 7.47 -21.21 -2.31
CA GLY A 150 8.34 -21.37 -3.48
C GLY A 150 8.51 -20.11 -4.32
N GLY A 151 7.70 -19.07 -4.07
CA GLY A 151 7.55 -17.93 -4.98
C GLY A 151 6.31 -18.09 -5.87
N GLU A 152 5.57 -17.00 -6.07
CA GLU A 152 4.48 -16.88 -7.04
C GLU A 152 4.12 -15.40 -7.25
N TYR A 153 3.13 -15.13 -8.09
CA TYR A 153 2.60 -13.78 -8.30
C TYR A 153 1.81 -13.31 -7.08
N LEU A 154 1.81 -12.01 -6.80
CA LEU A 154 0.94 -11.41 -5.79
C LEU A 154 0.64 -9.96 -6.18
N ALA A 155 -0.63 -9.57 -6.18
CA ALA A 155 -1.03 -8.21 -6.53
C ALA A 155 -2.26 -7.71 -5.77
N LEU A 156 -2.29 -6.38 -5.63
CA LEU A 156 -3.41 -5.57 -5.17
C LEU A 156 -4.02 -4.86 -6.38
N VAL A 157 -5.32 -5.02 -6.58
CA VAL A 157 -6.02 -4.59 -7.79
C VAL A 157 -7.23 -3.72 -7.43
N ARG A 158 -7.40 -2.62 -8.16
CA ARG A 158 -8.55 -1.70 -8.02
C ARG A 158 -9.84 -2.29 -8.61
N PRO A 159 -11.01 -1.68 -8.33
CA PRO A 159 -12.28 -2.06 -8.94
C PRO A 159 -12.31 -1.94 -10.48
N ASP A 160 -11.45 -1.11 -11.07
CA ASP A 160 -11.30 -0.95 -12.53
C ASP A 160 -10.33 -1.96 -13.16
N GLU A 161 -9.96 -3.02 -12.41
CA GLU A 161 -8.98 -4.05 -12.76
C GLU A 161 -7.54 -3.51 -12.96
N ALA A 162 -7.27 -2.26 -12.61
CA ALA A 162 -5.92 -1.74 -12.64
C ALA A 162 -5.09 -2.29 -11.48
N ILE A 163 -3.91 -2.82 -11.80
CA ILE A 163 -2.92 -3.27 -10.81
C ILE A 163 -2.34 -2.04 -10.11
N VAL A 164 -2.45 -2.01 -8.79
CA VAL A 164 -1.99 -0.91 -7.93
C VAL A 164 -0.59 -1.21 -7.39
N HIS A 165 -0.37 -2.44 -6.96
CA HIS A 165 0.93 -2.90 -6.50
C HIS A 165 1.05 -4.39 -6.77
N GLU A 166 2.23 -4.84 -7.17
CA GLU A 166 2.47 -6.25 -7.48
C GLU A 166 3.91 -6.68 -7.19
N TYR A 167 4.05 -7.97 -6.88
CA TYR A 167 5.30 -8.69 -6.97
C TYR A 167 5.29 -9.53 -8.24
N ALA A 168 5.92 -9.00 -9.30
CA ALA A 168 5.90 -9.57 -10.64
C ALA A 168 7.32 -9.89 -11.16
N PRO A 169 7.47 -10.92 -11.99
CA PRO A 169 6.45 -11.93 -12.35
C PRO A 169 6.12 -12.88 -11.19
N GLU A 170 7.00 -12.97 -10.19
CA GLU A 170 6.82 -13.70 -8.94
C GLU A 170 7.70 -13.08 -7.85
N TYR A 171 7.28 -13.16 -6.59
CA TYR A 171 8.16 -12.89 -5.45
C TYR A 171 9.18 -14.04 -5.25
N PRO A 172 10.35 -13.80 -4.65
CA PRO A 172 11.38 -14.82 -4.50
C PRO A 172 10.97 -15.94 -3.53
N GLN A 173 11.69 -17.06 -3.55
CA GLN A 173 11.49 -18.12 -2.55
C GLN A 173 11.56 -17.56 -1.11
N GLN A 174 10.58 -17.94 -0.29
CA GLN A 174 10.41 -17.47 1.08
C GLN A 174 11.02 -18.45 2.08
N LEU A 175 11.44 -17.93 3.23
CA LEU A 175 11.93 -18.72 4.36
C LEU A 175 10.90 -18.68 5.49
N THR A 176 10.84 -19.75 6.29
CA THR A 176 9.95 -19.81 7.45
C THR A 176 10.27 -18.69 8.44
N ASP A 177 9.23 -17.98 8.89
CA ASP A 177 9.29 -16.86 9.83
C ASP A 177 10.14 -15.68 9.35
N VAL A 178 10.33 -15.55 8.04
CA VAL A 178 10.96 -14.40 7.39
C VAL A 178 9.93 -13.80 6.43
N SER A 179 9.61 -12.52 6.63
CA SER A 179 8.72 -11.79 5.75
C SER A 179 9.49 -11.10 4.61
N TYR A 180 8.75 -10.69 3.59
CA TYR A 180 9.25 -9.97 2.44
C TYR A 180 8.37 -8.76 2.17
N GLY A 181 8.99 -7.61 1.89
CA GLY A 181 8.24 -6.35 1.83
C GLY A 181 9.10 -5.14 1.54
N LEU A 182 8.47 -3.96 1.54
CA LEU A 182 9.10 -2.66 1.33
C LEU A 182 9.61 -2.12 2.66
N ALA A 183 10.90 -1.79 2.76
CA ALA A 183 11.40 -1.05 3.93
C ALA A 183 11.09 0.45 3.76
N PHE A 184 10.95 1.19 4.86
CA PHE A 184 10.69 2.62 4.78
C PHE A 184 11.76 3.35 3.96
N GLY A 185 11.31 4.12 2.97
CA GLY A 185 12.20 4.88 2.08
C GLY A 185 12.93 4.03 1.03
N LEU A 186 12.64 2.73 0.92
CA LEU A 186 13.13 1.89 -0.18
C LEU A 186 12.02 1.60 -1.18
N ASP A 187 12.33 1.76 -2.47
CA ASP A 187 11.46 1.34 -3.57
C ASP A 187 11.63 -0.14 -3.94
N THR A 188 12.58 -0.84 -3.29
CA THR A 188 12.91 -2.24 -3.57
C THR A 188 12.61 -3.13 -2.38
N PRO A 189 11.86 -4.23 -2.56
CA PRO A 189 11.51 -5.11 -1.46
C PRO A 189 12.69 -5.97 -1.00
N VAL A 190 12.75 -6.20 0.32
CA VAL A 190 13.80 -6.93 1.03
C VAL A 190 13.20 -7.97 1.98
N PHE A 191 14.05 -8.87 2.48
CA PHE A 191 13.67 -9.82 3.52
C PHE A 191 13.82 -9.20 4.91
N PHE A 192 12.85 -9.44 5.79
CA PHE A 192 12.89 -9.05 7.20
C PHE A 192 12.94 -10.29 8.08
N ILE A 193 14.03 -10.41 8.85
CA ILE A 193 14.18 -11.47 9.87
C ILE A 193 13.40 -11.18 11.16
N ASN A 194 12.91 -9.95 11.29
CA ASN A 194 12.02 -9.52 12.36
C ASN A 194 10.76 -8.94 11.69
N PRO A 195 9.73 -9.77 11.42
CA PRO A 195 8.51 -9.32 10.77
C PRO A 195 7.77 -8.28 11.61
N THR A 196 7.08 -7.35 10.97
CA THR A 196 6.44 -6.20 11.63
C THR A 196 4.94 -6.07 11.33
N PRO A 197 4.13 -7.13 11.53
CA PRO A 197 2.70 -7.07 11.24
C PRO A 197 2.00 -5.98 12.08
N GLY A 198 1.30 -5.08 11.39
CA GLY A 198 0.59 -3.93 11.92
C GLY A 198 1.47 -2.70 12.20
N ALA A 199 2.74 -2.70 11.77
CA ALA A 199 3.71 -1.66 12.08
C ALA A 199 4.66 -1.37 10.91
N GLU A 200 5.47 -0.32 11.05
CA GLU A 200 6.45 0.08 10.04
C GLU A 200 7.63 -0.91 9.96
N ASN A 201 8.03 -1.24 8.73
CA ASN A 201 9.13 -2.15 8.44
C ASN A 201 10.49 -1.47 8.70
N GLY A 202 11.24 -2.00 9.67
CA GLY A 202 12.61 -1.57 9.99
C GLY A 202 13.69 -2.51 9.43
N LEU A 203 14.88 -1.97 9.15
CA LEU A 203 16.09 -2.74 8.82
C LEU A 203 16.89 -3.13 10.07
#